data_AF-A0ABD4ZWR2-F1
#
_entry.id   AF-A0ABD4ZWR2-F1
#
_cell.length_a   1.000
_cell.length_b   1.000
_cell.length_c   1.000
_cell.angle_alpha   90.00
_cell.angle_beta   90.00
_cell.angle_gamma   90.00
#
_symmetry.space_group_name_H-M   'P 1'
#
loop_
_entity.id
_entity.type
_entity.pdbx_description
1 polymer ?
#
loop_
_entity_poly.entity_id
_entity_poly.type
_entity_poly.pdbx_seq_one_letter_code
_entity_poly.pdbx_strand_id
1 'polypeptide(L)' 'MDEKSIFDKRWQLASSEQRARYNNLLSSYLDIDWTYKEKKYLLWLCQLDIDTFETFEVILEKIKHYSSKKANHLQ' A
#
# COMPACT_ATOMS: atom_id res chain seq x y z
N MET A 1 -21.73 -0.54 6.11
CA MET A 1 -21.28 -0.87 4.74
C MET A 1 -20.05 -1.74 4.88
N ASP A 2 -19.99 -2.87 4.21
CA ASP A 2 -18.86 -3.79 4.31
C ASP A 2 -17.58 -3.19 3.69
N GLU A 3 -16.42 -3.60 4.20
CA GLU A 3 -15.11 -3.07 3.79
C GLU A 3 -14.84 -3.25 2.29
N LYS A 4 -15.34 -4.34 1.71
CA LYS A 4 -15.22 -4.64 0.29
C LYS A 4 -16.03 -3.65 -0.57
N SER A 5 -17.28 -3.38 -0.21
CA SER A 5 -18.14 -2.40 -0.88
C SER A 5 -17.57 -0.99 -0.80
N ILE A 6 -16.95 -0.62 0.32
CA ILE A 6 -16.25 0.67 0.46
C ILE A 6 -15.02 0.71 -0.46
N PHE A 7 -14.23 -0.36 -0.49
CA PHE A 7 -13.09 -0.47 -1.39
C PHE A 7 -13.52 -0.34 -2.86
N ASP A 8 -14.53 -1.10 -3.29
CA ASP A 8 -15.01 -1.11 -4.67
C ASP A 8 -15.47 0.28 -5.11
N LYS A 9 -16.20 1.01 -4.25
CA LYS A 9 -16.61 2.39 -4.54
C LYS A 9 -15.41 3.33 -4.69
N ARG A 10 -14.42 3.25 -3.79
CA ARG A 10 -13.21 4.06 -3.88
C ARG A 10 -12.36 3.72 -5.10
N TRP A 11 -12.30 2.43 -5.45
CA TRP A 11 -11.59 1.93 -6.62
C TRP A 11 -12.18 2.53 -7.90
N GLN A 12 -13.51 2.54 -8.03
CA GLN A 12 -14.19 3.14 -9.18
C GLN A 12 -13.91 4.64 -9.32
N LEU A 13 -13.76 5.36 -8.21
CA LEU A 13 -13.45 6.80 -8.20
C LEU A 13 -11.96 7.11 -8.44
N ALA A 14 -11.07 6.14 -8.23
CA ALA A 14 -9.63 6.36 -8.40
C ALA A 14 -9.26 6.54 -9.88
N SER A 15 -8.36 7.49 -10.16
CA SER A 15 -7.83 7.72 -11.51
C SER A 15 -6.96 6.55 -11.97
N SER A 16 -6.67 6.49 -13.28
CA SER A 16 -5.75 5.49 -13.84
C SER A 16 -4.38 5.52 -13.16
N GLU A 17 -3.86 6.71 -12.89
CA GLU A 17 -2.57 6.90 -12.20
C GLU A 17 -2.60 6.37 -10.76
N GLN A 18 -3.65 6.70 -10.00
CA GLN A 18 -3.80 6.22 -8.62
C GLN A 18 -3.91 4.68 -8.57
N ARG A 19 -4.63 4.09 -9.53
CA ARG A 19 -4.73 2.62 -9.67
C ARG A 19 -3.39 1.99 -10.05
N ALA A 20 -2.60 2.65 -10.92
CA ALA A 20 -1.26 2.18 -11.28
C ALA A 20 -0.32 2.19 -10.06
N ARG A 21 -0.29 3.29 -9.29
CA ARG A 21 0.48 3.37 -8.04
C ARG A 21 0.09 2.28 -7.05
N TYR A 22 -1.22 2.05 -6.87
CA TYR A 22 -1.73 0.99 -6.00
C TYR A 22 -1.24 -0.41 -6.42
N ASN A 23 -1.33 -0.72 -7.72
CA ASN A 23 -0.88 -2.01 -8.23
C ASN A 23 0.65 -2.18 -8.08
N ASN A 24 1.43 -1.13 -8.35
CA ASN A 24 2.88 -1.14 -8.16
C ASN A 24 3.24 -1.38 -6.69
N LEU A 25 2.53 -0.71 -5.77
CA LEU A 25 2.71 -0.89 -4.33
C LEU A 25 2.43 -2.34 -3.93
N LEU A 26 1.29 -2.92 -4.33
CA LEU A 26 0.99 -4.32 -4.02
C LEU A 26 2.03 -5.29 -4.60
N SER A 27 2.53 -5.04 -5.80
CA SER A 27 3.54 -5.88 -6.43
C SER A 27 4.89 -5.86 -5.71
N SER A 28 5.17 -4.83 -4.89
CA SER A 28 6.38 -4.73 -4.06
C SER A 28 6.32 -5.58 -2.77
N TYR A 29 5.12 -6.11 -2.45
CA TYR A 29 4.80 -6.84 -1.22
C TYR A 29 3.92 -8.07 -1.52
N LEU A 30 4.33 -8.92 -2.48
CA LEU A 30 3.57 -10.10 -2.91
C LEU A 30 3.35 -11.15 -1.80
N ASP A 31 4.23 -11.20 -0.81
CA ASP A 31 4.18 -12.19 0.28
C ASP A 31 3.15 -11.82 1.37
N ILE A 32 2.51 -10.66 1.27
CA ILE A 32 1.53 -10.18 2.25
C ILE A 32 0.12 -10.40 1.70
N ASP A 33 -0.69 -11.20 2.43
CA ASP A 33 -2.12 -11.32 2.13
C ASP A 33 -2.89 -10.15 2.76
N TRP A 34 -3.09 -9.10 1.95
CA TRP A 34 -3.77 -7.88 2.39
C TRP A 34 -5.28 -8.07 2.52
N THR A 35 -5.82 -7.79 3.72
CA THR A 35 -7.26 -7.73 3.97
C THR A 35 -7.92 -6.57 3.21
N TYR A 36 -9.24 -6.63 3.00
CA TYR A 36 -9.97 -5.52 2.37
C TYR A 36 -9.84 -4.20 3.14
N LYS A 37 -9.75 -4.28 4.48
CA LYS A 37 -9.54 -3.11 5.33
C LYS A 37 -8.19 -2.45 5.04
N GLU A 38 -7.12 -3.22 4.91
CA GLU A 38 -5.78 -2.71 4.57
C GLU A 38 -5.72 -2.22 3.14
N LYS A 39 -6.26 -2.98 2.18
CA LYS A 39 -6.37 -2.58 0.77
C LYS A 39 -7.05 -1.22 0.61
N LYS A 40 -8.09 -0.96 1.40
CA LYS A 40 -8.77 0.34 1.44
C LYS A 40 -7.86 1.48 1.91
N TYR A 41 -7.03 1.26 2.93
CA TYR A 41 -6.09 2.27 3.41
C TYR A 41 -4.95 2.50 2.41
N LEU A 42 -4.41 1.42 1.82
CA LEU A 42 -3.38 1.53 0.78
C LEU A 42 -3.89 2.31 -0.44
N LEU A 43 -5.13 2.04 -0.88
CA LEU A 43 -5.75 2.79 -1.97
C LEU A 43 -5.93 4.27 -1.61
N TRP A 44 -6.31 4.56 -0.37
CA TRP A 44 -6.44 5.95 0.11
C TRP A 44 -5.09 6.67 0.10
N LEU A 45 -3.99 6.02 0.48
CA LEU A 45 -2.64 6.60 0.37
C LEU A 45 -2.30 6.96 -1.07
N CYS A 46 -2.65 6.10 -2.03
CA CYS A 46 -2.41 6.34 -3.46
C CYS A 46 -3.20 7.54 -4.01
N GLN A 47 -4.17 8.09 -3.26
CA GLN A 47 -4.97 9.25 -3.64
C GLN A 47 -4.42 10.58 -3.09
N LEU A 48 -3.38 10.52 -2.23
CA LEU A 48 -2.70 11.71 -1.72
C LEU A 48 -1.93 12.41 -2.85
N ASP A 49 -1.54 13.66 -2.61
CA ASP A 49 -0.59 14.36 -3.49
C ASP A 49 0.73 13.57 -3.61
N ILE A 50 1.44 13.82 -4.70
CA ILE A 50 2.61 13.02 -5.08
C ILE A 50 3.72 13.08 -4.03
N ASP A 51 3.99 14.25 -3.47
CA ASP A 51 5.06 14.45 -2.48
C ASP A 51 4.75 13.68 -1.18
N THR A 52 3.49 13.72 -0.76
CA THR A 52 3.04 12.96 0.42
C THR A 52 3.08 11.45 0.16
N PHE A 53 2.68 11.00 -1.03
CA PHE A 53 2.73 9.59 -1.39
C PHE A 53 4.16 9.04 -1.40
N GLU A 54 5.10 9.74 -2.05
CA GLU A 54 6.52 9.35 -2.10
C GLU A 54 7.14 9.26 -0.69
N THR A 55 6.77 10.19 0.20
CA THR A 55 7.21 10.14 1.60
C THR A 55 6.75 8.85 2.28
N PHE A 56 5.52 8.40 2.03
CA PHE A 56 5.03 7.13 2.57
C PHE A 56 5.77 5.93 1.98
N GLU A 57 6.08 5.92 0.69
CA GLU A 57 6.88 4.83 0.07
C GLU A 57 8.25 4.71 0.73
N VAL A 58 8.95 5.82 0.97
CA VAL A 58 10.25 5.84 1.67
C VAL A 58 10.13 5.28 3.10
N ILE A 59 9.05 5.60 3.81
CA ILE A 59 8.81 5.06 5.16
C ILE A 59 8.60 3.53 5.11
N LEU A 60 7.79 3.05 4.17
CA LEU A 60 7.53 1.61 4.00
C LEU A 60 8.79 0.84 3.62
N GLU A 61 9.63 1.41 2.77
CA GLU A 61 10.93 0.84 2.39
C GLU A 61 11.87 0.74 3.61
N LYS A 62 11.96 1.80 4.43
CA LYS A 62 12.76 1.79 5.66
C LYS A 62 12.29 0.73 6.65
N ILE A 63 10.99 0.56 6.82
CA ILE A 63 10.41 -0.48 7.69
C ILE A 63 10.77 -1.87 7.17
N LYS A 64 10.65 -2.10 5.86
CA LYS A 64 11.05 -3.37 5.20
C LYS A 64 12.53 -3.67 5.40
N HIS A 65 13.41 -2.69 5.21
CA HIS A 65 14.84 -2.90 5.44
C HIS A 65 15.17 -3.21 6.90
N TYR A 66 14.49 -2.55 7.85
CA TYR A 66 14.70 -2.81 9.27
C TYR A 66 14.25 -4.22 9.67
N SER A 67 13.09 -4.69 9.19
CA SER A 67 12.61 -6.04 9.48
C SER A 67 13.54 -7.12 8.90
N SER A 68 14.04 -6.93 7.68
CA SER A 68 15.01 -7.84 7.06
C SER A 68 16.35 -7.89 7.83
N LYS A 69 16.86 -6.74 8.30
CA LYS A 69 18.08 -6.71 9.13
C LYS A 69 17.89 -7.45 10.45
N LYS A 70 16.72 -7.32 11.09
CA LYS A 70 16.41 -8.02 12.34
C LYS A 70 16.32 -9.54 12.14
N ALA A 71 15.80 -10.00 11.01
CA ALA A 71 15.74 -11.42 10.67
C ALA A 71 17.15 -12.03 10.52
N ASN A 72 18.07 -11.32 9.86
CA ASN A 72 19.45 -11.80 9.64
C ASN A 72 20.33 -11.82 10.91
N HIS A 73 19.99 -11.05 11.95
CA HIS A 73 20.74 -11.05 13.22
C HIS A 73 20.30 -12.17 14.20
N LEU A 74 19.25 -12.92 13.87
CA LEU A 74 18.73 -14.03 14.66
C LEU A 74 19.09 -15.41 14.09
N GLN A 75 19.93 -15.45 13.05
CA GLN A 75 20.56 -16.66 12.48
C GLN A 75 22.02 -16.76 12.94
#